data_AF-A0A953TVT5-F1
#
_entry.id   AF-A0A953TVT5-F1
#
_cell.length_a   1.000
_cell.length_b   1.000
_cell.length_c   1.000
_cell.angle_alpha   90.00
_cell.angle_beta   90.00
_cell.angle_gamma   90.00
#
_symmetry.space_group_name_H-M   'P 1'
#
loop_
_entity.id
_entity.type
_entity.pdbx_description
1 polymer ?
#
loop_
_entity_poly.entity_id
_entity_poly.type
_entity_poly.pdbx_seq_one_letter_code
_entity_poly.pdbx_strand_id
1 'polypeptide(L)'
;MRFPEPMTVDGLKRYMDRRFLTKRGFRRELKRELQRFATKDDLKRFATKDDLKRFATKDDLKALATKDELNGLRRMMLALHHETVDQIRELRRDLLYIVDNHERRITDLETGPRV
;
A
#
# COMPACT_ATOMS: atom_id res chain seq x y z
N MET A 1 31.49 -23.63 62.63
CA MET A 1 30.29 -24.31 62.10
C MET A 1 29.89 -25.40 63.09
N ARG A 2 28.66 -25.37 63.63
CA ARG A 2 28.17 -26.44 64.50
C ARG A 2 27.83 -27.66 63.63
N PHE A 3 28.54 -28.77 63.84
CA PHE A 3 28.20 -30.04 63.20
C PHE A 3 26.90 -30.56 63.80
N PRO A 4 25.98 -31.09 62.97
CA PRO A 4 24.70 -31.57 63.49
C PRO A 4 24.90 -32.85 64.32
N GLU A 5 23.99 -33.08 65.27
CA GLU A 5 24.01 -34.27 66.14
C GLU A 5 23.90 -35.58 65.34
N PRO A 6 24.38 -36.72 65.89
CA PRO A 6 24.30 -38.02 65.23
C PRO A 6 22.86 -38.29 64.77
N MET A 7 22.70 -38.56 63.49
CA MET A 7 21.39 -38.80 62.89
C MET A 7 21.44 -40.03 61.99
N THR A 8 20.27 -40.62 61.74
CA THR A 8 20.14 -41.73 60.80
C THR A 8 20.52 -41.28 59.38
N VAL A 9 20.85 -42.24 58.51
CA VAL A 9 21.15 -41.97 57.09
C VAL A 9 19.99 -41.21 56.42
N ASP A 10 18.76 -41.58 56.74
CA ASP A 10 17.55 -40.86 56.29
C ASP A 10 17.48 -39.43 56.85
N GLY A 11 17.88 -39.23 58.11
CA GLY A 11 18.02 -37.92 58.74
C GLY A 11 19.05 -37.06 58.03
N LEU A 12 20.22 -37.61 57.72
CA LEU A 12 21.30 -36.93 56.99
C LEU A 12 20.85 -36.52 55.60
N LYS A 13 20.14 -37.40 54.89
CA LYS A 13 19.58 -37.11 53.58
C LYS A 13 18.58 -35.96 53.65
N ARG A 14 17.64 -35.98 54.60
CA ARG A 14 16.66 -34.90 54.80
C ARG A 14 17.32 -33.59 55.20
N TYR A 15 18.39 -33.64 55.98
CA TYR A 15 19.18 -32.47 56.39
C TYR A 15 19.91 -31.85 55.19
N MET A 16 20.60 -32.69 54.39
CA MET A 16 21.28 -32.27 53.17
C MET A 16 20.30 -31.68 52.15
N ASP A 17 19.15 -32.32 51.93
CA ASP A 17 18.10 -31.84 51.03
C ASP A 17 17.51 -30.47 51.45
N ARG A 18 17.53 -30.15 52.76
CA ARG A 18 17.03 -28.87 53.31
C ARG A 18 18.09 -27.77 53.32
N ARG A 19 19.33 -28.12 53.65
CA ARG A 19 20.43 -27.15 53.82
C ARG A 19 21.11 -26.80 52.50
N PHE A 20 21.10 -27.72 51.54
CA PHE A 20 21.77 -27.55 50.26
C PHE A 20 20.80 -27.80 49.12
N LEU A 21 20.94 -26.99 48.06
CA LEU A 21 20.17 -27.20 46.85
C LEU A 21 20.62 -28.51 46.19
N THR A 22 19.73 -29.48 46.12
CA THR A 22 20.03 -30.73 45.41
C THR A 22 20.17 -30.46 43.92
N LYS A 23 20.88 -31.33 43.19
CA LYS A 23 20.93 -31.31 41.72
C LYS A 23 19.53 -31.25 41.08
N ARG A 24 18.52 -31.86 41.72
CA ARG A 24 17.11 -31.81 41.31
C ARG A 24 16.47 -30.44 41.60
N GLY A 25 16.78 -29.82 42.73
CA GLY A 25 16.34 -28.47 43.09
C GLY A 25 16.90 -27.42 42.12
N PHE A 26 18.22 -27.45 41.90
CA PHE A 26 18.89 -26.57 40.95
C PHE A 26 18.30 -26.67 39.54
N ARG A 27 18.08 -27.89 39.03
CA ARG A 27 17.44 -28.09 37.72
C ARG A 27 16.04 -27.49 37.64
N ARG A 28 15.27 -27.52 38.73
CA ARG A 28 13.91 -26.98 38.77
C ARG A 28 13.91 -25.45 38.73
N GLU A 29 14.78 -24.82 39.50
CA GLU A 29 14.94 -23.36 39.51
C GLU A 29 15.46 -22.86 38.17
N LEU A 30 16.49 -23.50 37.62
CA LEU A 30 17.01 -23.17 36.29
C LEU A 30 15.92 -23.30 35.21
N LYS A 31 15.07 -24.33 35.29
CA LYS A 31 13.93 -24.47 34.36
C LYS A 31 12.92 -23.33 34.48
N ARG A 32 12.65 -22.82 35.69
CA ARG A 32 11.77 -21.67 35.91
C ARG A 32 12.34 -20.38 35.34
N GLU A 33 13.64 -20.15 35.53
CA GLU A 33 14.31 -18.98 34.94
C GLU A 33 14.32 -19.05 33.42
N LEU A 34 14.60 -20.23 32.83
CA LEU A 34 14.59 -20.42 31.38
C LEU A 34 13.22 -20.22 30.73
N GLN A 35 12.12 -20.47 31.45
CA GLN A 35 10.76 -20.24 30.94
C GLN A 35 10.45 -18.75 30.66
N ARG A 36 11.26 -17.82 31.17
CA ARG A 36 11.13 -16.39 30.88
C ARG A 36 11.68 -16.00 29.51
N PHE A 37 12.49 -16.85 28.90
CA PHE A 37 13.08 -16.60 27.59
C PHE A 37 12.16 -17.12 26.48
N ALA A 38 12.13 -16.40 25.36
CA ALA A 38 11.45 -16.87 24.17
C ALA A 38 12.08 -18.16 23.65
N THR A 39 11.24 -19.10 23.25
CA THR A 39 11.65 -20.36 22.62
C THR A 39 11.76 -20.21 21.11
N LYS A 40 12.32 -21.22 20.43
CA LYS A 40 12.33 -21.26 18.97
C LYS A 40 10.92 -21.30 18.37
N ASP A 41 9.98 -21.97 19.06
CA ASP A 41 8.59 -22.03 18.61
C ASP A 41 7.88 -20.69 18.79
N ASP A 42 8.24 -19.92 19.82
CA ASP A 42 7.75 -18.54 19.99
C ASP A 42 8.13 -17.63 18.82
N LEU A 43 9.25 -17.88 18.14
CA LEU A 43 9.71 -17.06 17.02
C LEU A 43 9.02 -17.39 15.70
N LYS A 44 8.46 -18.61 15.54
CA LYS A 44 7.80 -19.04 14.30
C LYS A 44 6.55 -18.22 13.94
N ARG A 45 5.96 -17.52 14.91
CA ARG A 45 4.79 -16.64 14.67
C ARG A 45 5.13 -15.29 14.05
N PHE A 46 6.40 -14.92 14.02
CA PHE A 46 6.82 -13.64 13.45
C PHE A 46 7.15 -13.79 11.97
N ALA A 47 6.79 -12.79 11.18
CA ALA A 47 7.19 -12.70 9.78
C ALA A 47 8.73 -12.64 9.68
N THR A 48 9.27 -13.37 8.72
CA THR A 48 10.69 -13.36 8.38
C THR A 48 11.00 -12.25 7.37
N LYS A 49 12.28 -11.99 7.12
CA LYS A 49 12.68 -11.07 6.05
C LYS A 49 12.23 -11.56 4.67
N ASP A 50 12.21 -12.87 4.45
CA ASP A 50 11.77 -13.44 3.18
C ASP A 50 10.26 -13.27 2.98
N ASP A 51 9.48 -13.31 4.06
CA ASP A 51 8.05 -13.01 4.02
C ASP A 51 7.73 -11.59 3.54
N LEU A 52 8.66 -10.65 3.70
CA LEU A 52 8.50 -9.25 3.31
C LEU A 52 8.87 -8.97 1.86
N LYS A 53 9.67 -9.84 1.21
CA LYS A 53 10.15 -9.63 -0.18
C LYS A 53 9.01 -9.59 -1.22
N ARG A 54 7.85 -10.15 -0.90
CA ARG A 54 6.68 -10.17 -1.80
C ARG A 54 5.92 -8.85 -1.85
N PHE A 55 6.19 -7.92 -0.94
CA PHE A 55 5.49 -6.63 -0.92
C PHE A 55 6.21 -5.62 -1.79
N ALA A 56 5.43 -4.86 -2.56
CA ALA A 56 5.94 -3.71 -3.30
C ALA A 56 6.52 -2.67 -2.34
N THR A 57 7.62 -2.08 -2.75
CA THR A 57 8.29 -0.98 -2.06
C THR A 57 7.75 0.36 -2.55
N LYS A 58 8.11 1.44 -1.84
CA LYS A 58 7.76 2.79 -2.28
C LYS A 58 8.40 3.16 -3.62
N ASP A 59 9.56 2.59 -3.93
CA ASP A 59 10.24 2.84 -5.19
C ASP A 59 9.52 2.17 -6.37
N ASP A 60 8.96 0.97 -6.16
CA ASP A 60 8.14 0.28 -7.18
C ASP A 60 6.90 1.10 -7.57
N LEU A 61 6.36 1.90 -6.63
CA LEU A 61 5.18 2.74 -6.87
C LEU A 61 5.48 4.04 -7.62
N LYS A 62 6.75 4.46 -7.73
CA LYS A 62 7.12 5.72 -8.42
C LYS A 62 6.85 5.68 -9.93
N ALA A 63 6.80 4.50 -10.52
CA ALA A 63 6.52 4.33 -11.95
C ALA A 63 5.02 4.44 -12.29
N LEU A 64 4.14 4.47 -11.30
CA LEU A 64 2.70 4.57 -11.53
C LEU A 64 2.31 6.02 -11.82
N ALA A 65 1.46 6.21 -12.83
CA ALA A 65 0.89 7.51 -13.14
C ALA A 65 0.14 8.08 -11.94
N THR A 66 0.43 9.33 -11.62
CA THR A 66 -0.21 10.06 -10.54
C THR A 66 -1.58 10.57 -10.98
N LYS A 67 -2.45 10.80 -9.99
CA LYS A 67 -3.76 11.40 -10.22
C LYS A 67 -3.66 12.78 -10.88
N ASP A 68 -2.62 13.54 -10.57
CA ASP A 68 -2.41 14.87 -11.13
C ASP A 68 -1.98 14.82 -12.59
N GLU A 69 -1.13 13.87 -12.98
CA GLU A 69 -0.80 13.63 -14.39
C GLU A 69 -2.04 13.26 -15.21
N LEU A 70 -2.87 12.34 -14.69
CA LEU A 70 -4.13 11.96 -15.36
C LEU A 70 -5.10 13.14 -15.47
N ASN A 71 -5.22 13.96 -14.42
CA ASN A 71 -6.03 15.17 -14.45
C ASN A 71 -5.48 16.22 -15.43
N GLY A 72 -4.16 16.33 -15.56
CA GLY A 72 -3.49 17.17 -16.54
C GLY A 72 -3.84 16.74 -17.97
N LEU A 73 -3.69 15.45 -18.25
CA LEU A 73 -4.07 14.88 -19.55
C LEU A 73 -5.56 15.11 -19.88
N ARG A 74 -6.44 14.88 -18.90
CA ARG A 74 -7.88 15.14 -19.06
C ARG A 74 -8.17 16.60 -19.39
N ARG A 75 -7.50 17.55 -18.72
CA ARG A 75 -7.67 18.99 -19.00
C ARG A 75 -7.20 19.35 -20.41
N MET A 76 -6.03 18.85 -20.83
CA MET A 76 -5.53 19.07 -22.18
C MET A 76 -6.49 18.51 -23.23
N MET A 77 -7.01 17.30 -23.01
CA MET A 77 -7.98 16.68 -23.91
C MET A 77 -9.28 17.48 -24.01
N LEU A 78 -9.80 17.99 -22.88
CA LEU A 78 -11.00 18.84 -22.86
C LEU A 78 -10.75 20.17 -23.58
N ALA A 79 -9.59 20.79 -23.39
CA ALA A 79 -9.24 22.04 -24.07
C ALA A 79 -9.18 21.84 -25.59
N LEU A 80 -8.50 20.79 -26.05
CA LEU A 80 -8.43 20.43 -27.47
C LEU A 80 -9.82 20.14 -28.06
N HIS A 81 -10.66 19.43 -27.31
CA HIS A 81 -12.04 19.17 -27.72
C HIS A 81 -12.85 20.47 -27.89
N HIS A 82 -12.73 21.42 -26.96
CA HIS A 82 -13.40 22.71 -27.08
C HIS A 82 -12.90 23.52 -28.28
N GLU A 83 -11.58 23.61 -28.46
CA GLU A 83 -10.97 24.32 -29.58
C GLU A 83 -11.43 23.76 -30.94
N THR A 84 -11.39 22.44 -31.10
CA THR A 84 -11.86 21.78 -32.33
C THR A 84 -13.35 22.01 -32.58
N VAL A 85 -14.19 21.99 -31.54
CA VAL A 85 -15.62 22.31 -31.67
C VAL A 85 -15.84 23.76 -32.09
N ASP A 86 -15.06 24.70 -31.58
CA ASP A 86 -15.19 26.11 -31.94
C ASP A 86 -14.72 26.38 -33.37
N GLN A 87 -13.63 25.75 -33.82
CA GLN A 87 -13.21 25.76 -35.22
C GLN A 87 -14.32 25.22 -36.15
N ILE A 88 -14.95 24.10 -35.79
CA ILE A 88 -16.08 23.54 -36.56
C ILE A 88 -17.26 24.52 -36.60
N ARG A 89 -17.55 25.21 -35.49
CA ARG A 89 -18.63 26.20 -35.43
C ARG A 89 -18.33 27.41 -36.31
N GLU A 90 -17.09 27.87 -36.37
CA GLU A 90 -16.64 28.94 -37.26
C GLU A 90 -16.80 28.55 -38.72
N LEU A 91 -16.22 27.41 -39.12
CA LEU A 91 -16.36 26.91 -40.49
C LEU A 91 -17.83 26.75 -40.90
N ARG A 92 -18.69 26.28 -40.00
CA ARG A 92 -20.13 26.19 -40.25
C ARG A 92 -20.77 27.56 -40.48
N ARG A 93 -20.38 28.58 -39.73
CA ARG A 93 -20.89 29.95 -39.92
C ARG A 93 -20.48 30.51 -41.27
N ASP A 94 -19.22 30.34 -41.64
CA ASP A 94 -18.69 30.82 -42.92
C ASP A 94 -19.41 30.16 -44.11
N LEU A 95 -19.64 28.84 -44.02
CA LEU A 95 -20.40 28.10 -45.03
C LEU A 95 -21.85 28.60 -45.15
N LEU A 96 -22.53 28.84 -44.02
CA LEU A 96 -23.89 29.39 -44.05
C LEU A 96 -23.93 30.78 -44.71
N TYR A 97 -22.95 31.64 -44.42
CA TYR A 97 -22.85 32.95 -45.06
C TYR A 97 -22.67 32.83 -46.58
N ILE A 98 -21.81 31.92 -47.04
CA ILE A 98 -21.59 31.68 -48.48
C ILE A 98 -22.87 31.16 -49.14
N VAL A 99 -23.56 30.20 -48.52
CA VAL A 99 -24.81 29.63 -49.05
C VAL A 99 -25.88 30.71 -49.15
N ASP A 100 -26.09 31.50 -48.09
CA ASP A 100 -27.06 32.60 -48.09
C ASP A 100 -26.73 33.65 -49.17
N ASN A 101 -25.45 33.97 -49.37
CA ASN A 101 -25.03 34.88 -50.42
C ASN A 101 -25.33 34.32 -51.82
N HIS A 102 -24.99 33.06 -52.05
CA HIS A 102 -25.27 32.38 -53.31
C HIS A 102 -26.77 32.30 -53.60
N GLU A 103 -27.59 32.00 -52.60
CA GLU A 103 -29.05 31.93 -52.72
C GLU A 103 -29.65 33.27 -53.19
N ARG A 104 -29.19 34.39 -52.62
CA ARG A 104 -29.60 35.73 -53.06
C ARG A 104 -29.22 36.01 -54.50
N ARG A 105 -27.97 35.72 -54.88
CA ARG A 105 -27.48 35.91 -56.26
C ARG A 105 -28.24 35.05 -57.27
N ILE A 106 -28.60 33.83 -56.91
CA ILE A 106 -29.43 32.94 -57.74
C ILE A 106 -30.82 33.54 -57.89
N THR A 107 -31.45 33.98 -56.80
CA THR A 107 -32.77 34.61 -56.83
C THR A 107 -32.79 35.84 -57.74
N ASP A 108 -31.77 36.70 -57.66
CA ASP A 108 -31.64 37.89 -58.52
C ASP A 108 -31.54 37.50 -60.02
N LEU A 109 -30.82 36.41 -60.34
CA LEU A 109 -30.70 35.90 -61.71
C LEU A 109 -32.00 35.26 -62.22
N GLU A 110 -32.72 34.53 -61.36
CA GLU A 110 -33.98 33.87 -61.71
C GLU A 110 -35.14 34.85 -61.88
N THR A 111 -35.14 35.95 -61.12
CA THR A 111 -36.26 36.91 -61.14
C THR A 111 -36.17 37.94 -62.26
N GLY A 112 -34.96 38.25 -62.75
CA GLY A 112 -34.70 39.10 -63.92
C GLY A 112 -35.33 40.51 -63.86
N PRO A 113 -34.98 41.44 -64.76
CA PRO A 113 -35.78 42.64 -64.93
C PRO A 113 -37.14 42.23 -65.48
N ARG A 114 -38.22 42.49 -64.72
CA ARG A 114 -39.59 42.38 -65.23
C ARG A 114 -39.72 43.39 -66.38
N VAL A 115 -39.80 42.88 -67.60
CA VAL A 115 -40.19 43.65 -68.80
C VAL A 115 -41.65 44.03 -68.70
#